data_AF-A0A2L0H015-F1
#
_entry.id   AF-A0A2L0H015-F1
#
_cell.length_a   1.000
_cell.length_b   1.000
_cell.length_c   1.000
_cell.angle_alpha   90.00
_cell.angle_beta   90.00
_cell.angle_gamma   90.00
#
_symmetry.space_group_name_H-M   'P 1'
#
loop_
_entity.id
_entity.type
_entity.pdbx_description
1 polymer ?
#
loop_
_entity_poly.entity_id
_entity_poly.type
_entity_poly.pdbx_seq_one_letter_code
_entity_poly.pdbx_strand_id
1 'polypeptide(L)'
;MTRINCIPPSELSGPHLLAEYRELPRVFALVRAAIARGETPGDPRNPPAYTLGKGHVRFFYSRLSYLAKRQASLIAEMQRRGYRPTYREAEDLLSGFPSEWCNDWNPTSEAMTVNRERIRERLAGTARRDAGHAADDSPALHSLQCCDATLSLLNQPE
;
A
#
# COMPACT_ATOMS: atom_id res chain seq x y z
N MET A 1 6.57 4.93 2.04
CA MET A 1 5.76 6.10 2.40
C MET A 1 4.60 5.58 3.24
N THR A 2 4.54 5.86 4.53
CA THR A 2 3.46 5.31 5.37
C THR A 2 2.11 5.87 4.95
N ARG A 3 1.17 5.00 4.57
CA ARG A 3 -0.18 5.37 4.14
C ARG A 3 -1.22 4.68 5.00
N ILE A 4 -1.99 5.47 5.74
CA ILE A 4 -3.10 5.00 6.56
C ILE A 4 -4.39 5.30 5.79
N ASN A 5 -5.24 4.30 5.60
CA ASN A 5 -6.56 4.52 5.02
C ASN A 5 -7.59 4.63 6.16
N CYS A 6 -8.72 5.27 5.88
CA CYS A 6 -9.80 5.43 6.84
C CYS A 6 -11.14 4.83 6.36
N ILE A 7 -11.08 3.95 5.35
CA ILE A 7 -12.23 3.16 4.87
C ILE A 7 -12.23 1.77 5.55
N PRO A 8 -13.37 1.07 5.61
CA PRO A 8 -13.44 -0.29 6.13
C PRO A 8 -12.35 -1.20 5.50
N PRO A 9 -11.62 -2.01 6.29
CA PRO A 9 -10.61 -2.92 5.73
C PRO A 9 -11.16 -3.88 4.67
N SER A 10 -12.43 -4.24 4.75
CA SER A 10 -13.15 -5.06 3.77
C SER A 10 -13.17 -4.46 2.36
N GLU A 11 -13.10 -3.13 2.25
CA GLU A 11 -13.03 -2.42 0.96
C GLU A 11 -11.61 -2.39 0.37
N LEU A 12 -10.57 -2.77 1.14
CA LEU A 12 -9.20 -2.78 0.64
C LEU A 12 -8.94 -4.01 -0.24
N SER A 13 -8.16 -3.84 -1.31
CA SER A 13 -7.57 -4.98 -2.01
C SER A 13 -6.53 -5.69 -1.13
N GLY A 14 -6.20 -6.94 -1.43
CA GLY A 14 -5.17 -7.69 -0.70
C GLY A 14 -3.85 -6.92 -0.58
N PRO A 15 -3.27 -6.41 -1.67
CA PRO A 15 -2.03 -5.61 -1.61
C PRO A 15 -2.14 -4.37 -0.72
N HIS A 16 -3.28 -3.65 -0.77
CA HIS A 16 -3.49 -2.47 0.05
C HIS A 16 -3.62 -2.81 1.54
N LEU A 17 -4.35 -3.88 1.87
CA LEU A 17 -4.49 -4.39 3.23
C LEU A 17 -3.13 -4.75 3.84
N LEU A 18 -2.33 -5.56 3.12
CA LEU A 18 -1.02 -6.01 3.59
C LEU A 18 0.00 -4.86 3.68
N ALA A 19 -0.09 -3.86 2.80
CA ALA A 19 0.77 -2.69 2.86
C ALA A 19 0.45 -1.84 4.10
N GLU A 20 -0.83 -1.53 4.34
CA GLU A 20 -1.24 -0.73 5.48
C GLU A 20 -0.87 -1.42 6.81
N TYR A 21 -1.14 -2.72 6.94
CA TYR A 21 -0.76 -3.53 8.11
C TYR A 21 0.73 -3.42 8.47
N ARG A 22 1.63 -3.37 7.46
CA ARG A 22 3.08 -3.28 7.64
C ARG A 22 3.57 -1.86 7.91
N GLU A 23 2.87 -0.86 7.38
CA GLU A 23 3.30 0.53 7.45
C GLU A 23 2.75 1.26 8.67
N LEU A 24 1.53 0.93 9.13
CA LEU A 24 0.86 1.61 10.24
C LEU A 24 1.68 1.59 11.54
N PRO A 25 2.27 0.46 11.98
CA PRO A 25 3.05 0.43 13.22
C PRO A 25 4.25 1.40 13.24
N ARG A 26 4.74 1.83 12.07
CA ARG A 26 5.86 2.78 11.97
C ARG A 26 5.52 4.15 12.56
N VAL A 27 4.24 4.53 12.60
CA VAL A 27 3.81 5.83 13.15
C VAL A 27 4.12 5.93 14.65
N PHE A 28 3.98 4.84 15.40
CA PHE A 28 4.27 4.83 16.84
C PHE A 28 5.74 5.17 17.12
N ALA A 29 6.69 4.57 16.38
CA ALA A 29 8.10 4.91 16.52
C ALA A 29 8.40 6.39 16.20
N LEU A 30 7.70 6.96 15.21
CA LEU A 30 7.83 8.38 14.87
C LEU A 30 7.31 9.29 15.98
N VAL A 31 6.21 8.92 16.64
CA VAL A 31 5.67 9.66 17.79
C VAL A 31 6.60 9.57 18.99
N ARG A 32 7.19 8.40 19.29
CA ARG A 32 8.23 8.30 20.34
C ARG A 32 9.39 9.26 20.08
N ALA A 33 9.87 9.31 18.84
CA ALA A 33 10.93 10.22 18.46
C ALA A 33 10.50 11.70 18.56
N ALA A 34 9.23 12.03 18.28
CA ALA A 34 8.68 13.37 18.44
C ALA A 34 8.62 13.79 19.92
N ILE A 35 8.13 12.90 20.79
CA ILE A 35 8.13 13.10 22.25
C ILE A 35 9.55 13.33 22.76
N ALA A 36 10.52 12.52 22.32
CA ALA A 36 11.92 12.67 22.71
C ALA A 36 12.55 14.00 22.26
N ARG A 37 11.99 14.65 21.22
CA ARG A 37 12.38 16.00 20.76
C ARG A 37 11.63 17.12 21.48
N GLY A 38 10.75 16.80 22.44
CA GLY A 38 9.93 17.79 23.14
C GLY A 38 8.74 18.33 22.33
N GLU A 39 8.32 17.62 21.27
CA GLU A 39 7.08 17.97 20.56
C GLU A 39 5.87 17.68 21.46
N THR A 40 4.74 18.31 21.16
CA THR A 40 3.46 18.06 21.85
C THR A 40 2.40 17.59 20.84
N PRO A 41 1.28 16.98 21.29
CA PRO A 41 0.20 16.60 20.37
C PRO A 41 -0.35 17.78 19.56
N GLY A 42 -0.33 18.99 20.14
CA GLY A 42 -0.77 20.25 19.53
C GLY A 42 0.28 20.96 18.69
N ASP A 43 1.40 20.31 18.35
CA ASP A 43 2.44 20.90 17.51
C ASP A 43 1.85 21.43 16.17
N PRO A 44 2.16 22.67 15.76
CA PRO A 44 1.55 23.30 14.58
C PRO A 44 1.86 22.56 13.26
N ARG A 45 2.84 21.66 13.24
CA ARG A 45 3.13 20.79 12.10
C ARG A 45 2.13 19.63 11.97
N ASN A 46 1.32 19.39 12.99
CA ASN A 46 0.24 18.38 12.97
C ASN A 46 -1.01 19.03 12.36
N PRO A 47 -1.49 18.57 11.20
CA PRO A 47 -2.70 19.12 10.61
C PRO A 47 -3.92 18.95 11.53
N PRO A 48 -4.80 19.97 11.63
CA PRO A 48 -6.03 19.86 12.43
C PRO A 48 -7.07 18.97 11.76
N ALA A 49 -7.07 18.91 10.43
CA ALA A 49 -7.99 18.13 9.61
C ALA A 49 -7.26 17.01 8.85
N TYR A 50 -8.01 15.96 8.53
CA TYR A 50 -7.51 14.83 7.76
C TYR A 50 -7.03 15.28 6.38
N THR A 51 -5.88 14.75 5.95
CA THR A 51 -5.29 15.09 4.65
C THR A 51 -4.57 13.89 4.06
N LEU A 52 -4.39 13.90 2.74
CA LEU A 52 -3.54 12.96 2.02
C LEU A 52 -2.31 13.69 1.46
N GLY A 53 -1.16 13.01 1.47
CA GLY A 53 0.11 13.60 1.03
C GLY A 53 0.84 14.30 2.18
N LYS A 54 1.23 15.56 1.99
CA LYS A 54 2.01 16.30 2.99
C LYS A 54 1.20 16.43 4.30
N GLY A 55 1.82 16.08 5.42
CA GLY A 55 1.19 16.13 6.75
C GLY A 55 0.31 14.93 7.10
N HIS A 56 0.05 14.00 6.16
CA HIS A 56 -0.81 12.83 6.40
C HIS A 56 -0.40 12.01 7.62
N VAL A 57 0.89 11.66 7.75
CA VAL A 57 1.36 10.88 8.91
C VAL A 57 1.29 11.69 10.19
N ARG A 58 1.61 12.99 10.14
CA ARG A 58 1.58 13.89 11.31
C ARG A 58 0.17 14.13 11.83
N PHE A 59 -0.85 14.07 10.98
CA PHE A 59 -2.25 14.13 11.42
C PHE A 59 -2.54 13.03 12.47
N PHE A 60 -1.92 11.87 12.36
CA PHE A 60 -2.14 10.75 13.29
C PHE A 60 -1.28 10.80 14.55
N TYR A 61 -0.34 11.74 14.68
CA TYR A 61 0.55 11.79 15.84
C TYR A 61 -0.24 11.90 17.14
N SER A 62 -1.23 12.78 17.19
CA SER A 62 -2.09 12.96 18.36
C SER A 62 -3.23 11.94 18.45
N ARG A 63 -3.30 10.94 17.56
CA ARG A 63 -4.46 10.04 17.40
C ARG A 63 -4.10 8.56 17.49
N LEU A 64 -3.21 8.20 18.43
CA LEU A 64 -2.69 6.83 18.52
C LEU A 64 -3.77 5.78 18.82
N SER A 65 -4.83 6.14 19.55
CA SER A 65 -5.93 5.20 19.83
C SER A 65 -6.69 4.81 18.56
N TYR A 66 -6.88 5.75 17.63
CA TYR A 66 -7.43 5.42 16.31
C TYR A 66 -6.53 4.42 15.57
N LEU A 67 -5.21 4.63 15.59
CA LEU A 67 -4.26 3.74 14.91
C LEU A 67 -4.26 2.32 15.50
N ALA A 68 -4.32 2.18 16.82
CA ALA A 68 -4.39 0.88 17.47
C ALA A 68 -5.68 0.11 17.05
N LYS A 69 -6.85 0.78 17.12
CA LYS A 69 -8.13 0.21 16.66
C LYS A 69 -8.08 -0.15 15.17
N ARG A 70 -7.43 0.70 14.37
CA ARG A 70 -7.25 0.47 12.94
C ARG A 70 -6.38 -0.77 12.70
N GLN A 71 -5.27 -0.91 13.41
CA GLN A 71 -4.39 -2.09 13.29
C GLN A 71 -5.13 -3.38 13.66
N ALA A 72 -5.90 -3.38 14.76
CA ALA A 72 -6.73 -4.51 15.14
C ALA A 72 -7.73 -4.88 14.01
N SER A 73 -8.38 -3.87 13.43
CA SER A 73 -9.31 -4.06 12.31
C SER A 73 -8.64 -4.63 11.06
N LEU A 74 -7.40 -4.22 10.77
CA LEU A 74 -6.61 -4.76 9.66
C LEU A 74 -6.21 -6.23 9.91
N ILE A 75 -5.79 -6.56 11.13
CA ILE A 75 -5.45 -7.93 11.55
C ILE A 75 -6.67 -8.84 11.42
N ALA A 76 -7.82 -8.42 11.92
CA ALA A 76 -9.07 -9.18 11.82
C ALA A 76 -9.46 -9.45 10.35
N GLU A 77 -9.36 -8.44 9.49
CA GLU A 77 -9.64 -8.60 8.07
C GLU A 77 -8.64 -9.51 7.36
N MET A 78 -7.36 -9.43 7.75
CA MET A 78 -6.33 -10.35 7.24
C MET A 78 -6.64 -11.80 7.60
N GLN A 79 -6.98 -12.06 8.87
CA GLN A 79 -7.36 -13.39 9.34
C GLN A 79 -8.62 -13.90 8.62
N ARG A 80 -9.62 -13.03 8.44
CA ARG A 80 -10.87 -13.35 7.71
C ARG A 80 -10.60 -13.79 6.27
N ARG A 81 -9.57 -13.23 5.63
CA ARG A 81 -9.14 -13.60 4.26
C ARG A 81 -8.14 -14.76 4.21
N GLY A 82 -7.81 -15.39 5.34
CA GLY A 82 -6.86 -16.51 5.42
C GLY A 82 -5.39 -16.11 5.42
N TYR A 83 -5.05 -14.82 5.55
CA TYR A 83 -3.66 -14.39 5.76
C TYR A 83 -3.21 -14.71 7.20
N ARG A 84 -1.90 -14.88 7.38
CA ARG A 84 -1.28 -15.15 8.69
C ARG A 84 -0.48 -13.93 9.16
N PRO A 85 -1.10 -12.94 9.84
CA PRO A 85 -0.37 -11.82 10.41
C PRO A 85 0.62 -12.31 11.49
N THR A 86 1.86 -11.86 11.40
CA THR A 86 2.95 -12.22 12.33
C THR A 86 2.83 -11.48 13.65
N TYR A 87 2.48 -10.19 13.59
CA TYR A 87 2.20 -9.36 14.75
C TYR A 87 0.69 -9.24 14.94
N ARG A 88 0.20 -9.65 16.12
CA ARG A 88 -1.24 -9.77 16.44
C ARG A 88 -1.72 -8.85 17.57
N GLU A 89 -0.82 -8.36 18.40
CA GLU A 89 -1.16 -7.59 19.60
C GLU A 89 -1.25 -6.09 19.27
N ALA A 90 -2.40 -5.65 18.76
CA ALA A 90 -2.59 -4.24 18.42
C ALA A 90 -2.63 -3.34 19.67
N GLU A 91 -3.01 -3.90 20.81
CA GLU A 91 -3.15 -3.28 22.12
C GLU A 91 -1.79 -2.81 22.67
N ASP A 92 -0.74 -3.60 22.43
CA ASP A 92 0.63 -3.30 22.87
C ASP A 92 1.22 -2.05 22.20
N LEU A 93 0.65 -1.62 21.06
CA LEU A 93 1.14 -0.45 20.33
C LEU A 93 1.01 0.85 21.15
N LEU A 94 0.07 0.91 22.09
CA LEU A 94 -0.13 2.06 22.97
C LEU A 94 0.77 2.05 24.22
N SER A 95 1.47 0.95 24.47
CA SER A 95 2.27 0.78 25.69
C SER A 95 3.33 1.88 25.82
N GLY A 96 3.32 2.58 26.96
CA GLY A 96 4.29 3.62 27.28
C GLY A 96 4.13 4.94 26.50
N PHE A 97 2.97 5.20 25.87
CA PHE A 97 2.64 6.54 25.36
C PHE A 97 1.87 7.36 26.40
N PRO A 98 2.17 8.67 26.56
CA PRO A 98 1.34 9.55 27.36
C PRO A 98 -0.06 9.68 26.76
N SER A 99 -1.08 9.76 27.62
CA SER A 99 -2.50 9.74 27.22
C SER A 99 -2.89 10.86 26.26
N GLU A 100 -2.24 12.02 26.34
CA GLU A 100 -2.44 13.17 25.45
C GLU A 100 -2.14 12.89 23.96
N TRP A 101 -1.34 11.86 23.65
CA TRP A 101 -1.08 11.40 22.27
C TRP A 101 -2.07 10.33 21.81
N CYS A 102 -2.82 9.75 22.74
CA CYS A 102 -3.70 8.61 22.54
C CYS A 102 -5.15 9.04 22.30
N ASN A 103 -5.39 10.11 21.55
CA ASN A 103 -6.75 10.51 21.21
C ASN A 103 -7.35 9.57 20.16
N ASP A 104 -8.68 9.48 20.16
CA ASP A 104 -9.43 8.79 19.13
C ASP A 104 -9.82 9.74 17.99
N TRP A 105 -10.26 9.18 16.88
CA TRP A 105 -10.79 9.93 15.74
C TRP A 105 -11.79 9.09 14.96
N ASN A 106 -12.96 9.64 14.69
CA ASN A 106 -13.92 9.02 13.79
C ASN A 106 -13.75 9.62 12.37
N PRO A 107 -13.44 8.82 11.34
CA PRO A 107 -13.35 9.29 9.97
C PRO A 107 -14.65 9.95 9.50
N THR A 108 -14.53 11.10 8.83
CA THR A 108 -15.69 11.75 8.21
C THR A 108 -16.01 11.10 6.86
N SER A 109 -17.24 11.31 6.37
CA SER A 109 -17.66 10.90 5.03
C SER A 109 -16.70 11.39 3.95
N GLU A 110 -16.25 12.64 4.05
CA GLU A 110 -15.35 13.28 3.09
C GLU A 110 -13.97 12.60 3.12
N ALA A 111 -13.43 12.36 4.33
CA ALA A 111 -12.17 11.66 4.49
C ALA A 111 -12.21 10.26 3.85
N MET A 112 -13.31 9.53 4.04
CA MET A 112 -13.53 8.23 3.42
C MET A 112 -13.64 8.32 1.89
N THR A 113 -14.39 9.28 1.37
CA THR A 113 -14.54 9.51 -0.08
C THR A 113 -13.19 9.75 -0.75
N VAL A 114 -12.37 10.66 -0.21
CA VAL A 114 -11.03 10.96 -0.74
C VAL A 114 -10.13 9.72 -0.72
N ASN A 115 -10.24 8.86 0.29
CA ASN A 115 -9.50 7.58 0.30
C ASN A 115 -9.95 6.63 -0.81
N ARG A 116 -11.26 6.48 -1.02
CA ARG A 116 -11.82 5.62 -2.08
C ARG A 116 -11.38 6.09 -3.45
N GLU A 117 -11.46 7.41 -3.71
CA GLU A 117 -11.02 8.02 -4.96
C GLU A 117 -9.55 7.73 -5.24
N ARG A 118 -8.66 7.97 -4.27
CA ARG A 118 -7.23 7.66 -4.42
C ARG A 118 -6.97 6.18 -4.71
N ILE A 119 -7.70 5.27 -4.05
CA ILE A 119 -7.55 3.83 -4.31
C ILE A 119 -7.97 3.51 -5.75
N ARG A 120 -9.09 4.07 -6.22
CA ARG A 120 -9.55 3.89 -7.61
C ARG A 120 -8.52 4.39 -8.62
N GLU A 121 -7.97 5.59 -8.42
CA GLU A 121 -6.94 6.16 -9.29
C GLU A 121 -5.69 5.27 -9.37
N ARG A 122 -5.25 4.71 -8.25
CA ARG A 122 -4.09 3.81 -8.20
C ARG A 122 -4.33 2.49 -8.90
N LEU A 123 -5.53 1.93 -8.80
CA LEU A 123 -5.92 0.72 -9.52
C LEU A 123 -5.98 0.99 -11.02
N ALA A 124 -6.62 2.10 -11.45
CA ALA A 124 -6.69 2.50 -12.85
C ALA A 124 -5.29 2.79 -13.45
N GLY A 125 -4.40 3.42 -12.68
CA GLY A 125 -3.01 3.66 -13.10
C GLY A 125 -2.15 2.39 -13.16
N THR A 126 -2.54 1.32 -12.46
CA THR A 126 -1.84 0.03 -12.54
C THR A 126 -2.32 -0.76 -13.76
N ALA A 127 -3.64 -0.86 -13.96
CA ALA A 127 -4.21 -1.51 -15.14
C ALA A 127 -3.69 -0.95 -16.47
N ARG A 128 -3.50 0.38 -16.57
CA ARG A 128 -2.91 1.03 -17.75
C ARG A 128 -1.46 0.63 -18.03
N ARG A 129 -0.67 0.34 -16.98
CA ARG A 129 0.74 -0.09 -17.12
C ARG A 129 0.83 -1.54 -17.56
N ASP A 130 -0.02 -2.40 -16.98
CA ASP A 130 -0.05 -3.82 -17.33
C ASP A 130 -0.51 -4.03 -18.78
N ALA A 131 -1.48 -3.24 -19.26
CA ALA A 131 -1.92 -3.26 -20.65
C ALA A 131 -0.84 -2.76 -21.65
N GLY A 132 -0.02 -1.79 -21.25
CA GLY A 132 1.08 -1.30 -22.08
C GLY A 132 2.26 -2.27 -22.20
N HIS A 133 2.53 -3.05 -21.14
CA HIS A 133 3.57 -4.08 -21.17
C HIS A 133 3.19 -5.29 -22.02
N ALA A 134 1.91 -5.69 -22.00
CA ALA A 134 1.41 -6.81 -22.81
C ALA A 134 1.40 -6.54 -24.33
N ALA A 135 1.50 -5.27 -24.76
CA ALA A 135 1.52 -4.91 -26.18
C ALA A 135 2.92 -4.96 -26.82
N ASP A 136 3.99 -5.12 -26.02
CA ASP A 136 5.39 -5.11 -26.48
C ASP A 136 5.99 -6.53 -26.62
N ASP A 137 5.31 -7.56 -26.09
CA ASP A 137 5.65 -8.98 -26.29
C ASP A 137 4.97 -9.51 -27.57
N SER A 138 5.35 -8.95 -28.72
CA SER A 138 5.04 -9.55 -30.03
C SER A 138 6.16 -10.54 -30.39
N PRO A 139 5.88 -11.85 -30.57
CA PRO A 139 6.91 -12.79 -30.96
C PRO A 139 7.33 -12.46 -32.39
N ALA A 140 8.54 -11.94 -32.56
CA ALA A 140 9.15 -11.76 -33.87
C ALA A 140 9.12 -13.10 -34.61
N LEU A 141 8.27 -13.17 -35.64
CA LEU A 141 8.20 -14.26 -36.60
C LEU A 141 9.59 -14.43 -37.21
N HIS A 142 10.25 -15.54 -36.86
CA HIS A 142 11.50 -15.95 -37.46
C HIS A 142 11.24 -16.25 -38.95
N SER A 143 11.70 -15.35 -39.81
CA SER A 143 11.65 -15.46 -41.26
C SER A 143 12.36 -16.74 -41.72
N LEU A 144 11.59 -17.72 -42.20
CA LEU A 144 12.10 -18.88 -42.93
C LEU A 144 12.52 -18.41 -44.32
N GLN A 145 13.82 -18.30 -44.54
CA GLN A 145 14.40 -18.02 -45.84
C GLN A 145 14.76 -19.36 -46.51
N CYS A 146 13.86 -19.88 -47.35
CA CYS A 146 14.20 -20.88 -48.35
C CYS A 146 14.98 -20.19 -49.47
N CYS A 147 16.23 -20.60 -49.68
CA CYS A 147 16.95 -20.38 -50.93
C CYS A 147 17.60 -21.70 -51.30
N ASP A 148 17.02 -22.34 -52.32
CA ASP A 148 17.48 -23.55 -52.98
C ASP A 148 18.92 -23.40 -53.48
N ALA A 149 19.77 -24.37 -53.16
CA ALA A 149 21.07 -24.57 -53.79
C ALA A 149 20.96 -25.73 -54.78
N THR A 150 20.70 -25.40 -56.05
CA THR A 150 20.79 -26.33 -57.18
C THR A 150 22.10 -26.08 -57.93
N LEU A 151 23.07 -26.98 -57.77
CA LEU A 151 24.28 -27.11 -58.60
C LEU A 151 24.61 -28.62 -58.60
N SER A 152 24.08 -29.38 -59.56
CA SER A 152 24.61 -29.63 -60.91
C SER A 152 25.65 -30.78 -60.95
N LEU A 153 25.21 -31.84 -61.63
CA LEU A 153 25.94 -32.71 -62.57
C LEU A 153 26.99 -33.75 -62.08
N LEU A 154 26.68 -35.04 -62.33
CA LEU A 154 27.41 -36.06 -63.15
C LEU A 154 27.18 -37.49 -62.58
N ASN A 155 26.51 -38.39 -63.34
CA ASN A 155 27.11 -39.51 -64.12
C ASN A 155 27.88 -40.52 -63.22
N GLN A 156 27.69 -41.85 -63.10
CA GLN A 156 27.12 -42.97 -63.89
C GLN A 156 27.09 -44.24 -62.98
N PRO A 157 26.57 -45.41 -63.45
CA PRO A 157 26.10 -46.55 -62.64
C PRO A 157 27.11 -47.69 -62.49
N GLU A 158 26.97 -48.51 -61.43
CA GLU A 158 26.50 -49.91 -61.39
C GLU A 158 26.46 -50.39 -59.93
#